data_AF-A0A170Y0P0-F1
#
_entry.id   AF-A0A170Y0P0-F1
#
_cell.length_a   1.000
_cell.length_b   1.000
_cell.length_c   1.000
_cell.angle_alpha   90.00
_cell.angle_beta   90.00
_cell.angle_gamma   90.00
#
_symmetry.space_group_name_H-M   'P 1'
#
loop_
_entity.id
_entity.type
_entity.pdbx_description
1 polymer ?
#
loop_
_entity_poly.entity_id
_entity_poly.type
_entity_poly.pdbx_seq_one_letter_code
_entity_poly.pdbx_strand_id
1 'polypeptide(L)'
;PEYNSLIHELAGHDIALVKVDLSFLLSKRISILPLTNETWPLNDYTYKRYCKFIGIGSNEGYQATPSLHISHCFAEHGYKACSGCMEGDQFYRLVCLKRADNVGICGSDTGGPLICDGKAVGIAHKIFKVGECRDIHFNNNTKCYRKGTVSAFMYICPYLEWINQYVHKTPTRCGNYLLLRSSSSFIVLDIPAWLLLSIVRILTYS
;
A
#
# COMPACT_ATOMS: atom_id res chain seq x y z
N PRO A 1 10.29 -3.76 -8.10
CA PRO A 1 10.71 -3.22 -6.79
C PRO A 1 11.43 -4.31 -6.03
N GLU A 2 12.45 -3.96 -5.25
CA GLU A 2 13.21 -4.91 -4.44
C GLU A 2 12.52 -5.08 -3.09
N TYR A 3 12.23 -6.33 -2.73
CA TYR A 3 11.70 -6.66 -1.41
C TYR A 3 12.82 -6.55 -0.38
N ASN A 4 12.58 -5.83 0.72
CA ASN A 4 13.59 -5.67 1.77
C ASN A 4 13.24 -6.53 2.98
N SER A 5 13.87 -7.70 3.09
CA SER A 5 13.69 -8.63 4.21
C SER A 5 14.42 -8.21 5.50
N LEU A 6 15.38 -7.29 5.39
CA LEU A 6 16.23 -6.86 6.51
C LEU A 6 15.56 -5.75 7.35
N ILE A 7 14.49 -5.16 6.84
CA ILE A 7 13.72 -4.16 7.55
C ILE A 7 12.33 -4.76 7.78
N HIS A 8 11.88 -4.81 9.03
CA HIS A 8 10.46 -4.98 9.38
C HIS A 8 9.64 -3.74 8.93
N GLU A 9 9.95 -3.18 7.76
CA GLU A 9 9.50 -1.88 7.31
C GLU A 9 8.02 -1.97 6.99
N LEU A 10 7.28 -1.07 7.60
CA LEU A 10 5.94 -0.79 7.15
C LEU A 10 6.04 -0.20 5.74
N ALA A 11 5.35 -0.83 4.78
CA ALA A 11 5.39 -0.48 3.35
C ALA A 11 6.64 -0.91 2.55
N GLY A 12 7.42 -1.90 3.03
CA GLY A 12 8.66 -2.41 2.41
C GLY A 12 8.48 -3.28 1.15
N HIS A 13 7.60 -2.91 0.22
CA HIS A 13 7.35 -3.64 -1.04
C HIS A 13 6.95 -5.12 -0.85
N ASP A 14 6.12 -5.41 0.15
CA ASP A 14 5.66 -6.77 0.48
C ASP A 14 4.64 -7.32 -0.52
N ILE A 15 5.11 -7.65 -1.72
CA ILE A 15 4.31 -8.20 -2.82
C ILE A 15 5.12 -9.25 -3.57
N ALA A 16 4.45 -10.34 -3.96
CA ALA A 16 5.05 -11.41 -4.75
C ALA A 16 4.08 -11.91 -5.83
N LEU A 17 4.64 -12.49 -6.89
CA LEU A 17 3.89 -13.23 -7.91
C LEU A 17 4.27 -14.70 -7.80
N VAL A 18 3.25 -15.56 -7.82
CA VAL A 18 3.42 -17.02 -7.84
C VAL A 18 2.99 -17.53 -9.21
N LYS A 19 3.93 -18.15 -9.93
CA LYS A 19 3.62 -18.86 -11.17
C LYS A 19 3.24 -20.30 -10.82
N VAL A 20 2.08 -20.73 -11.30
CA VAL A 20 1.65 -22.13 -11.22
C VAL A 20 2.01 -22.85 -12.52
N ASP A 21 2.42 -24.11 -12.43
CA ASP A 21 2.80 -24.90 -13.61
C ASP A 21 1.59 -25.32 -14.44
N LEU A 22 0.46 -25.58 -13.77
CA LEU A 22 -0.79 -25.97 -14.40
C LEU A 22 -1.81 -24.84 -14.34
N SER A 23 -2.45 -24.58 -15.48
CA SER A 23 -3.53 -23.60 -15.56
C SER A 23 -4.78 -24.12 -14.85
N PHE A 24 -5.42 -23.25 -14.07
CA PHE A 24 -6.71 -23.57 -13.45
C PHE A 24 -7.84 -23.58 -14.50
N LEU A 25 -8.73 -24.57 -14.40
CA LEU A 25 -9.98 -24.58 -15.16
C LEU A 25 -10.99 -23.64 -14.50
N LEU A 26 -11.32 -22.54 -15.18
CA LEU A 26 -12.29 -21.57 -14.68
C LEU A 26 -13.68 -22.19 -14.58
N SER A 27 -14.38 -21.87 -13.50
CA SER A 27 -15.71 -22.40 -13.18
C SER A 27 -16.48 -21.45 -12.28
N LYS A 28 -17.68 -21.85 -11.84
CA LYS A 28 -18.45 -21.10 -10.84
C LYS A 28 -17.71 -20.96 -9.48
N ARG A 29 -16.74 -21.84 -9.20
CA ARG A 29 -15.97 -21.84 -7.93
C ARG A 29 -14.56 -21.29 -8.07
N ILE A 30 -14.06 -21.15 -9.31
CA ILE A 30 -12.70 -20.70 -9.61
C ILE A 30 -12.81 -19.60 -10.66
N SER A 31 -12.55 -18.36 -10.25
CA SER A 31 -12.63 -17.18 -11.10
C SER A 31 -11.44 -16.26 -10.85
N ILE A 32 -11.16 -15.42 -11.84
CA ILE A 32 -10.11 -14.41 -11.76
C ILE A 32 -10.70 -13.16 -11.10
N LEU A 33 -10.07 -12.69 -10.04
CA LEU A 33 -10.34 -11.38 -9.46
C LEU A 33 -9.57 -10.30 -10.25
N PRO A 34 -10.24 -9.41 -10.99
CA PRO A 34 -9.54 -8.38 -11.75
C PRO A 34 -8.80 -7.40 -10.83
N LEU A 35 -7.62 -6.96 -11.24
CA LEU A 35 -6.91 -5.85 -10.59
C LEU A 35 -7.59 -4.52 -10.93
N THR A 36 -7.58 -3.58 -9.99
CA THR A 36 -8.03 -2.22 -10.28
C THR A 36 -7.09 -1.53 -11.26
N ASN A 37 -7.67 -0.75 -12.17
CA ASN A 37 -6.99 0.25 -12.99
C ASN A 37 -7.45 1.67 -12.63
N GLU A 38 -8.17 1.83 -11.53
CA GLU A 38 -8.67 3.11 -11.05
C GLU A 38 -7.76 3.66 -9.97
N THR A 39 -7.47 4.96 -10.06
CA THR A 39 -6.70 5.69 -9.06
C THR A 39 -7.50 5.77 -7.77
N TRP A 40 -6.82 5.60 -6.63
CA TRP A 40 -7.48 5.86 -5.37
C TRP A 40 -7.85 7.36 -5.27
N PRO A 41 -9.09 7.71 -4.93
CA PRO A 41 -9.48 9.10 -4.73
C PRO A 41 -8.68 9.74 -3.60
N LEU A 42 -8.00 10.86 -3.82
CA LEU A 42 -7.20 11.54 -2.77
C LEU A 42 -7.85 12.81 -2.21
N ASN A 43 -9.09 13.12 -2.61
CA ASN A 43 -9.79 14.28 -2.07
C ASN A 43 -10.40 13.99 -0.70
N ASP A 44 -10.61 15.06 0.08
CA ASP A 44 -11.03 14.99 1.49
C ASP A 44 -12.40 14.33 1.72
N TYR A 45 -13.22 14.22 0.68
CA TYR A 45 -14.58 13.67 0.77
C TYR A 45 -14.66 12.21 0.31
N THR A 46 -13.78 11.78 -0.60
CA THR A 46 -13.86 10.45 -1.23
C THR A 46 -12.64 9.57 -0.99
N TYR A 47 -11.64 10.02 -0.21
CA TYR A 47 -10.46 9.20 0.14
C TYR A 47 -10.76 7.91 0.90
N LYS A 48 -11.98 7.79 1.43
CA LYS A 48 -12.49 6.60 2.10
C LYS A 48 -13.37 5.81 1.13
N ARG A 49 -13.06 4.52 0.95
CA ARG A 49 -13.83 3.60 0.11
C ARG A 49 -14.46 2.50 0.94
N TYR A 50 -15.64 2.03 0.53
CA TYR A 50 -16.24 0.82 1.08
C TYR A 50 -15.67 -0.39 0.36
N CYS A 51 -15.12 -1.33 1.13
CA CYS A 51 -14.37 -2.46 0.62
C CYS A 51 -14.70 -3.71 1.43
N LYS A 52 -14.20 -4.84 0.96
CA LYS A 52 -14.23 -6.11 1.68
C LYS A 52 -12.91 -6.85 1.52
N PHE A 53 -12.53 -7.63 2.51
CA PHE A 53 -11.45 -8.60 2.36
C PHE A 53 -11.98 -10.00 2.64
N ILE A 54 -11.32 -11.00 2.06
CA ILE A 54 -11.69 -12.40 2.15
C ILE A 54 -10.53 -13.14 2.77
N GLY A 55 -10.81 -13.96 3.76
CA GLY A 55 -9.77 -14.74 4.43
C GLY A 55 -10.35 -15.82 5.32
N ILE A 56 -9.46 -16.53 5.99
CA ILE A 56 -9.78 -17.62 6.93
C ILE A 56 -9.34 -17.29 8.36
N GLY A 57 -8.72 -16.13 8.57
CA GLY A 57 -8.33 -15.65 9.88
C GLY A 57 -9.53 -15.38 10.77
N SER A 58 -9.45 -15.73 12.05
CA SER A 58 -10.56 -15.48 12.96
C SER A 58 -10.38 -14.14 13.67
N ASN A 59 -11.48 -13.40 13.72
CA ASN A 59 -11.63 -12.19 14.53
C ASN A 59 -11.47 -12.45 16.04
N GLU A 60 -11.60 -13.71 16.47
CA GLU A 60 -11.40 -14.14 17.85
C GLU A 60 -9.92 -14.33 18.21
N GLY A 61 -9.02 -14.28 17.23
CA GLY A 61 -7.57 -14.38 17.41
C GLY A 61 -6.93 -15.47 16.54
N TYR A 62 -5.61 -15.62 16.68
CA TYR A 62 -4.78 -16.48 15.84
C TYR A 62 -5.04 -17.99 15.96
N GLN A 63 -5.61 -18.44 17.08
CA GLN A 63 -5.85 -19.87 17.37
C GLN A 63 -7.32 -20.29 17.21
N ALA A 64 -8.21 -19.37 16.83
CA ALA A 64 -9.60 -19.71 16.62
C ALA A 64 -9.79 -20.48 15.32
N THR A 65 -10.80 -21.37 15.29
CA THR A 65 -11.06 -22.28 14.18
C THR A 65 -11.19 -21.50 12.87
N PRO A 66 -10.33 -21.77 11.87
CA PRO A 66 -10.38 -21.05 10.61
C PRO A 66 -11.71 -21.28 9.89
N SER A 67 -12.33 -20.20 9.45
CA SER A 67 -13.53 -20.26 8.63
C SER A 67 -13.45 -19.20 7.54
N LEU A 68 -13.75 -19.60 6.31
CA LEU A 68 -13.79 -18.68 5.19
C LEU A 68 -14.89 -17.67 5.43
N HIS A 69 -14.52 -16.39 5.46
CA HIS A 69 -15.46 -15.32 5.72
C HIS A 69 -15.14 -14.10 4.85
N ILE A 70 -16.13 -13.21 4.78
CA ILE A 70 -16.02 -11.92 4.11
C ILE A 70 -16.17 -10.85 5.18
N SER A 71 -15.18 -9.98 5.30
CA SER A 71 -15.19 -8.87 6.23
C SER A 71 -15.39 -7.56 5.47
N HIS A 72 -16.43 -6.82 5.83
CA HIS A 72 -16.77 -5.53 5.24
C HIS A 72 -16.10 -4.40 6.02
N CYS A 73 -15.53 -3.42 5.32
CA CYS A 73 -14.75 -2.36 5.95
C CYS A 73 -14.82 -1.06 5.15
N PHE A 74 -14.45 0.03 5.83
CA PHE A 74 -14.00 1.23 5.15
C PHE A 74 -12.48 1.20 5.09
N ALA A 75 -11.91 1.53 3.94
CA ALA A 75 -10.47 1.61 3.72
C ALA A 75 -10.09 3.02 3.26
N GLU A 76 -8.88 3.44 3.58
CA GLU A 76 -8.34 4.78 3.41
C GLU A 76 -6.92 4.68 2.83
N HIS A 77 -6.53 5.62 1.97
CA HIS A 77 -5.21 5.67 1.33
C HIS A 77 -4.68 7.11 1.26
N GLY A 78 -3.36 7.26 1.16
CA GLY A 78 -2.67 8.55 1.09
C GLY A 78 -2.30 9.11 2.46
N TYR A 79 -1.96 10.41 2.51
CA TYR A 79 -1.38 11.08 3.68
C TYR A 79 -2.26 11.06 4.95
N LYS A 80 -3.58 10.94 4.80
CA LYS A 80 -4.54 10.81 5.92
C LYS A 80 -4.70 9.37 6.39
N ALA A 81 -4.31 8.40 5.59
CA ALA A 81 -4.35 6.99 5.95
C ALA A 81 -3.23 6.64 6.94
N CYS A 82 -3.37 5.51 7.62
CA CYS A 82 -2.28 4.93 8.41
C CYS A 82 -1.64 5.89 9.45
N SER A 83 -2.44 6.85 9.94
CA SER A 83 -2.11 7.98 10.82
C SER A 83 -0.75 7.92 11.53
N GLY A 84 0.22 8.68 11.01
CA GLY A 84 1.49 9.00 11.69
C GLY A 84 2.59 7.94 11.58
N CYS A 85 2.43 6.94 10.71
CA CYS A 85 3.40 5.85 10.58
C CYS A 85 4.12 5.74 9.24
N MET A 86 3.90 6.72 8.36
CA MET A 86 4.57 6.78 7.07
C MET A 86 5.20 8.15 6.92
N GLU A 87 6.24 8.21 6.10
CA GLU A 87 6.84 9.46 5.63
C GLU A 87 7.01 9.41 4.11
N GLY A 88 7.00 10.58 3.47
CA GLY A 88 7.27 10.72 2.03
C GLY A 88 6.39 9.84 1.14
N ASP A 89 7.00 8.95 0.37
CA ASP A 89 6.30 8.11 -0.61
C ASP A 89 5.63 6.86 -0.01
N GLN A 90 5.97 6.50 1.24
CA GLN A 90 5.36 5.37 1.97
C GLN A 90 3.84 5.53 2.11
N PHE A 91 3.34 6.78 2.22
CA PHE A 91 1.90 7.08 2.27
C PHE A 91 1.12 6.53 1.07
N TYR A 92 1.79 6.37 -0.08
CA TYR A 92 1.19 5.92 -1.32
C TYR A 92 1.45 4.44 -1.61
N ARG A 93 2.14 3.73 -0.70
CA ARG A 93 2.38 2.28 -0.80
C ARG A 93 1.37 1.44 -0.05
N LEU A 94 0.58 2.04 0.85
CA LEU A 94 -0.35 1.32 1.73
C LEU A 94 -1.78 1.81 1.63
N VAL A 95 -2.71 0.90 1.86
CA VAL A 95 -4.12 1.17 2.18
C VAL A 95 -4.35 0.70 3.61
N CYS A 96 -4.92 1.55 4.46
CA CYS A 96 -5.26 1.18 5.82
C CYS A 96 -6.77 1.07 6.00
N LEU A 97 -7.21 0.13 6.83
CA LEU A 97 -8.60 0.12 7.26
C LEU A 97 -8.86 1.36 8.11
N LYS A 98 -10.01 1.98 7.88
CA LYS A 98 -10.53 2.98 8.79
C LYS A 98 -10.66 2.34 10.16
N ARG A 99 -10.15 3.06 11.15
CA ARG A 99 -10.09 2.59 12.53
C ARG A 99 -11.50 2.36 13.05
N ALA A 100 -11.80 1.10 13.33
CA ALA A 100 -13.05 0.64 13.92
C ALA A 100 -12.75 -0.51 14.88
N ASP A 101 -13.54 -0.62 15.94
CA ASP A 101 -13.27 -1.53 17.05
C ASP A 101 -13.72 -2.98 16.79
N ASN A 102 -14.05 -3.36 15.55
CA ASN A 102 -14.65 -4.66 15.25
C ASN A 102 -14.20 -5.34 13.94
N VAL A 103 -13.31 -4.72 13.14
CA VAL A 103 -12.84 -5.30 11.87
C VAL A 103 -11.35 -5.09 11.72
N GLY A 104 -10.64 -6.17 11.42
CA GLY A 104 -9.21 -6.16 11.13
C GLY A 104 -8.79 -7.47 10.48
N ILE A 105 -7.69 -7.46 9.75
CA ILE A 105 -7.06 -8.69 9.29
C ILE A 105 -6.51 -9.45 10.49
N CYS A 106 -6.35 -10.77 10.36
CA CYS A 106 -5.64 -11.63 11.30
C CYS A 106 -4.57 -12.43 10.56
N GLY A 107 -3.71 -13.17 11.28
CA GLY A 107 -2.53 -13.83 10.68
C GLY A 107 -2.81 -14.60 9.39
N SER A 108 -3.86 -15.41 9.38
CA SER A 108 -4.26 -16.23 8.24
C SER A 108 -4.95 -15.46 7.10
N ASP A 109 -5.14 -14.15 7.24
CA ASP A 109 -5.63 -13.27 6.17
C ASP A 109 -4.48 -12.61 5.39
N THR A 110 -3.24 -12.68 5.91
CA THR A 110 -2.05 -12.10 5.27
C THR A 110 -1.85 -12.65 3.86
N GLY A 111 -1.54 -11.77 2.90
CA GLY A 111 -1.51 -12.11 1.46
C GLY A 111 -2.89 -12.15 0.79
N GLY A 112 -3.98 -12.08 1.55
CA GLY A 112 -5.36 -12.04 1.04
C GLY A 112 -5.73 -10.71 0.38
N PRO A 113 -6.74 -10.69 -0.51
CA PRO A 113 -7.08 -9.49 -1.26
C PRO A 113 -7.98 -8.53 -0.47
N LEU A 114 -7.70 -7.23 -0.58
CA LEU A 114 -8.68 -6.17 -0.35
C LEU A 114 -9.39 -5.86 -1.66
N ILE A 115 -10.72 -5.88 -1.63
CA ILE A 115 -11.59 -5.75 -2.78
C ILE A 115 -12.48 -4.53 -2.61
N CYS A 116 -12.41 -3.60 -3.55
CA CYS A 116 -13.35 -2.48 -3.65
C CYS A 116 -13.93 -2.48 -5.07
N ASP A 117 -15.24 -2.23 -5.20
CA ASP A 117 -15.93 -2.19 -6.50
C ASP A 117 -15.70 -3.44 -7.37
N GLY A 118 -15.59 -4.60 -6.72
CA GLY A 118 -15.36 -5.90 -7.38
C GLY A 118 -13.94 -6.14 -7.91
N LYS A 119 -12.98 -5.22 -7.65
CA LYS A 119 -11.60 -5.32 -8.10
C LYS A 119 -10.63 -5.41 -6.91
N ALA A 120 -9.53 -6.13 -7.08
CA ALA A 120 -8.43 -6.15 -6.13
C ALA A 120 -7.72 -4.79 -6.11
N VAL A 121 -7.61 -4.18 -4.94
CA VAL A 121 -6.94 -2.90 -4.73
C VAL A 121 -5.72 -3.01 -3.83
N GLY A 122 -5.68 -4.02 -2.95
CA GLY A 122 -4.63 -4.18 -1.96
C GLY A 122 -4.41 -5.64 -1.58
N ILE A 123 -3.26 -5.92 -0.96
CA ILE A 123 -2.85 -7.23 -0.46
C ILE A 123 -2.62 -7.11 1.04
N ALA A 124 -3.25 -7.96 1.85
CA ALA A 124 -3.14 -7.90 3.31
C ALA A 124 -1.69 -8.02 3.75
N HIS A 125 -1.20 -7.02 4.48
CA HIS A 125 0.22 -6.88 4.81
C HIS A 125 0.45 -7.14 6.30
N LYS A 126 0.01 -6.24 7.17
CA LYS A 126 0.23 -6.36 8.62
C LYS A 126 -0.67 -5.48 9.47
N ILE A 127 -0.60 -5.69 10.78
CA ILE A 127 -1.31 -4.91 11.79
C ILE A 127 -0.26 -4.24 12.67
N PHE A 128 -0.40 -2.92 12.85
CA PHE A 128 0.54 -2.17 13.67
C PHE A 128 -0.19 -1.28 14.68
N LYS A 129 0.52 -0.89 15.74
CA LYS A 129 0.02 0.07 16.74
C LYS A 129 0.26 1.48 16.24
N VAL A 130 -0.80 2.29 16.25
CA VAL A 130 -0.71 3.67 15.77
C VAL A 130 0.12 4.54 16.70
N GLY A 131 0.92 5.42 16.12
CA GLY A 131 1.85 6.31 16.82
C GLY A 131 3.17 5.63 17.18
N GLU A 132 3.19 4.30 17.24
CA GLU A 132 4.43 3.52 17.46
C GLU A 132 4.95 2.87 16.19
N CYS A 133 4.06 2.58 15.23
CA CYS A 133 4.43 2.11 13.89
C CYS A 133 5.21 0.80 13.92
N ARG A 134 5.03 0.04 15.00
CA ARG A 134 5.62 -1.26 15.25
C ARG A 134 4.58 -2.35 15.08
N ASP A 135 5.07 -3.49 14.61
CA ASP A 135 4.29 -4.71 14.51
C ASP A 135 3.78 -5.12 15.89
N ILE A 136 2.60 -5.74 15.90
CA ILE A 136 2.00 -6.22 17.13
C ILE A 136 2.37 -7.68 17.32
N HIS A 137 3.03 -7.99 18.43
CA HIS A 137 3.09 -9.35 18.93
C HIS A 137 1.73 -9.74 19.50
N PHE A 138 1.02 -10.60 18.77
CA PHE A 138 -0.23 -11.17 19.24
C PHE A 138 0.09 -12.34 20.20
N ASN A 139 -0.43 -12.27 21.42
CA ASN A 139 -0.50 -13.45 22.29
C ASN A 139 -1.82 -14.22 22.01
N ASN A 140 -1.91 -15.43 22.54
CA ASN A 140 -2.98 -16.41 22.22
C ASN A 140 -4.42 -15.89 22.40
N ASN A 141 -4.64 -14.86 23.23
CA ASN A 141 -5.98 -14.32 23.52
C ASN A 141 -6.22 -12.91 22.96
N THR A 142 -5.28 -12.36 22.19
CA THR A 142 -5.42 -11.00 21.65
C THR A 142 -6.22 -11.02 20.36
N LYS A 143 -7.36 -10.30 20.36
CA LYS A 143 -8.13 -10.03 19.14
C LYS A 143 -7.27 -9.31 18.10
N CYS A 144 -7.44 -9.73 16.85
CA CYS A 144 -6.72 -9.18 15.70
C CYS A 144 -7.14 -7.73 15.36
N TYR A 145 -8.30 -7.30 15.86
CA TYR A 145 -8.72 -5.90 15.89
C TYR A 145 -8.76 -5.40 17.34
N ARG A 146 -8.25 -4.19 17.59
CA ARG A 146 -8.42 -3.49 18.88
C ARG A 146 -8.19 -2.00 18.73
N LYS A 147 -8.74 -1.24 19.67
CA LYS A 147 -8.53 0.22 19.77
C LYS A 147 -7.02 0.53 19.74
N GLY A 148 -6.64 1.50 18.92
CA GLY A 148 -5.23 1.92 18.79
C GLY A 148 -4.42 1.12 17.77
N THR A 149 -5.00 0.13 17.09
CA THR A 149 -4.34 -0.63 16.01
C THR A 149 -4.95 -0.33 14.67
N VAL A 150 -4.24 -0.67 13.60
CA VAL A 150 -4.71 -0.52 12.23
C VAL A 150 -4.19 -1.68 11.38
N SER A 151 -5.08 -2.23 10.56
CA SER A 151 -4.73 -3.21 9.54
C SER A 151 -4.33 -2.49 8.26
N ALA A 152 -3.18 -2.86 7.71
CA ALA A 152 -2.63 -2.31 6.49
C ALA A 152 -2.56 -3.36 5.38
N PHE A 153 -2.71 -2.87 4.16
CA PHE A 153 -2.63 -3.62 2.92
C PHE A 153 -1.61 -2.93 2.02
N MET A 154 -0.77 -3.69 1.30
CA MET A 154 0.03 -3.15 0.22
C MET A 154 -0.90 -2.69 -0.90
N TYR A 155 -0.82 -1.40 -1.27
CA TYR A 155 -1.60 -0.85 -2.38
C TYR A 155 -1.05 -1.40 -3.70
N ILE A 156 -1.88 -2.08 -4.50
CA ILE A 156 -1.40 -2.78 -5.71
C ILE A 156 -0.99 -1.79 -6.81
N CYS A 157 -1.59 -0.62 -6.85
CA CYS A 157 -1.46 0.31 -7.98
C CYS A 157 -0.03 0.65 -8.41
N PRO A 158 0.91 0.99 -7.50
CA PRO A 158 2.28 1.32 -7.88
C PRO A 158 3.06 0.14 -8.46
N TYR A 159 2.53 -1.09 -8.35
CA TYR A 159 3.16 -2.33 -8.79
C TYR A 159 2.61 -2.84 -10.13
N LEU A 160 1.60 -2.20 -10.72
CA LEU A 160 0.92 -2.70 -11.93
C LEU A 160 1.87 -2.86 -13.13
N GLU A 161 2.81 -1.94 -13.32
CA GLU A 161 3.80 -2.03 -14.39
C GLU A 161 4.71 -3.24 -14.20
N TRP A 162 5.23 -3.43 -12.98
CA TRP A 162 6.03 -4.60 -12.62
C TRP A 162 5.24 -5.91 -12.77
N ILE A 163 3.97 -5.94 -12.35
CA ILE A 163 3.11 -7.12 -12.53
C ILE A 163 2.93 -7.44 -14.02
N ASN A 164 2.70 -6.41 -14.85
CA ASN A 164 2.45 -6.58 -16.28
C ASN A 164 3.66 -7.15 -17.05
N GLN A 165 4.89 -6.96 -16.55
CA GLN A 165 6.10 -7.57 -17.11
C GLN A 165 6.03 -9.11 -17.09
N TYR A 166 5.33 -9.69 -16.11
CA TYR A 166 5.18 -11.15 -15.95
C TYR A 166 3.78 -11.64 -16.33
N VAL A 167 2.76 -10.78 -16.25
CA VAL A 167 1.35 -11.11 -16.51
C VAL A 167 0.74 -10.10 -17.47
N HIS A 168 0.98 -10.29 -18.78
CA HIS A 168 0.64 -9.30 -19.83
C HIS A 168 -0.85 -8.90 -19.93
N LYS A 169 -1.77 -9.61 -19.26
CA LYS A 169 -3.22 -9.31 -19.24
C LYS A 169 -3.64 -8.39 -18.08
N THR A 170 -2.71 -7.89 -17.27
CA THR A 170 -3.03 -6.94 -16.20
C THR A 170 -2.98 -5.49 -16.70
N PRO A 171 -3.66 -4.57 -16.02
CA PRO A 171 -3.42 -3.14 -16.23
C PRO A 171 -1.94 -2.81 -16.00
N THR A 172 -1.42 -1.82 -16.74
CA THR A 172 -0.04 -1.33 -16.60
C THR A 172 0.09 -0.17 -15.61
N ARG A 173 -1.01 0.54 -15.33
CA ARG A 173 -1.07 1.67 -14.40
C ARG A 173 -2.50 1.91 -13.93
N CYS A 174 -2.68 2.64 -12.83
CA CYS A 174 -4.01 3.16 -12.48
C CYS A 174 -4.23 4.53 -13.09
N GLY A 175 -5.37 4.68 -13.78
CA GLY A 175 -5.82 5.90 -14.42
C GLY A 175 -4.74 6.63 -15.22
N ASN A 176 -5.02 7.90 -15.48
CA ASN A 176 -4.03 8.84 -15.98
C ASN A 176 -3.54 9.66 -14.78
N TYR A 177 -2.58 9.14 -14.03
CA TYR A 177 -1.77 10.03 -13.19
C TYR A 177 -0.93 10.90 -14.13
N LEU A 178 -1.33 12.16 -14.26
CA LEU A 178 -0.39 13.28 -14.27
C LEU A 178 0.47 13.11 -13.02
N LEU A 179 1.52 12.29 -13.11
CA LEU A 179 2.57 12.34 -12.13
C LEU A 179 3.06 13.79 -12.18
N LEU A 180 2.87 14.52 -11.08
CA LEU A 180 3.93 15.40 -10.60
C LEU A 180 5.15 14.51 -10.47
N ARG A 181 5.84 14.27 -11.59
CA ARG A 181 7.27 14.05 -11.58
C ARG A 181 7.76 15.25 -10.78
N SER A 182 8.19 14.99 -9.55
CA SER A 182 9.35 15.70 -9.05
C SER A 182 10.45 15.42 -10.07
N SER A 183 10.44 16.18 -11.16
CA SER A 183 11.66 16.43 -11.89
C SER A 183 12.55 17.06 -10.85
N SER A 184 13.53 16.30 -10.36
CA SER A 184 14.79 16.87 -9.93
C SER A 184 15.36 17.53 -11.19
N SER A 185 14.79 18.68 -11.55
CA SER A 185 15.43 19.63 -12.43
C SER A 185 16.61 20.10 -11.60
N PHE A 186 17.76 19.47 -11.79
CA PHE A 186 19.01 20.15 -11.51
C PHE A 186 18.94 21.43 -12.32
N ILE A 187 18.62 22.54 -11.66
CA ILE A 187 18.86 23.85 -12.22
C ILE A 187 20.38 23.94 -12.25
N VAL A 188 20.97 23.54 -13.37
CA VAL A 188 22.32 23.98 -13.70
C VAL A 188 22.17 25.47 -13.95
N LEU A 189 22.42 26.26 -12.90
CA LEU A 189 22.65 27.69 -13.06
C LEU A 189 23.97 27.80 -13.81
N ASP A 190 23.90 27.87 -15.15
CA ASP A 190 24.99 28.39 -15.95
C ASP A 190 25.14 29.86 -15.59
N ILE A 191 25.91 30.13 -14.53
CA ILE A 191 26.32 31.49 -14.20
C ILE A 191 27.29 31.90 -15.31
N PRO A 192 26.94 32.87 -16.17
CA PRO A 192 27.85 33.33 -17.20
C PRO A 192 29.11 33.86 -16.51
N ALA A 193 30.30 33.49 -17.02
CA ALA A 193 31.60 33.78 -16.41
C ALA A 193 31.81 35.28 -16.03
N TRP A 194 31.09 36.18 -16.68
CA TRP A 194 31.06 37.62 -16.39
C TRP A 194 30.52 37.97 -14.99
N LEU A 195 29.59 37.17 -14.45
CA LEU A 195 29.05 37.35 -13.08
C LEU A 195 30.06 36.92 -12.01
N LEU A 196 30.88 35.90 -12.28
CA LEU A 196 31.99 35.50 -11.39
C LEU A 196 33.12 36.55 -11.39
N LEU A 197 33.42 37.16 -12.54
CA LEU A 197 34.43 38.24 -12.64
C LEU A 197 34.02 39.50 -11.86
N SER A 198 32.73 39.78 -11.77
CA SER A 198 32.20 40.92 -11.00
C SER A 198 32.38 40.74 -9.49
N ILE A 199 32.23 39.51 -9.00
CA ILE A 199 32.41 39.18 -7.57
C ILE A 199 33.89 39.24 -7.18
N VAL A 200 34.80 38.78 -8.05
CA VAL A 200 36.26 38.85 -7.81
C VAL A 200 36.78 40.29 -7.79
N ARG A 201 36.19 41.20 -8.60
CA ARG A 201 36.56 42.62 -8.57
C ARG A 201 36.13 43.35 -7.29
N ILE A 202 35.05 42.93 -6.64
CA ILE A 202 34.57 43.57 -5.40
C ILE A 202 35.46 43.19 -4.21
N LEU A 203 35.98 41.96 -4.18
CA LEU A 203 36.84 41.47 -3.08
C LEU A 203 38.29 41.95 -3.15
N THR A 204 38.71 42.59 -4.24
CA THR A 204 40.09 43.12 -4.40
C THR A 204 40.20 44.61 -4.08
N TYR A 205 39.09 45.27 -3.73
CA TYR A 205 39.04 46.70 -3.37
C TYR A 205 38.56 46.94 -1.93
N SER A 206 38.67 45.94 -1.05
CA SER A 206 38.44 46.07 0.41
C SER A 206 39.73 45.83 1.18
#